data_AF-A0A7Y0L161-F1
#
_entry.id   AF-A0A7Y0L161-F1
#
_cell.length_a   1.000
_cell.length_b   1.000
_cell.length_c   1.000
_cell.angle_alpha   90.00
_cell.angle_beta   90.00
_cell.angle_gamma   90.00
#
_symmetry.space_group_name_H-M   'P 1'
#
loop_
_entity.id
_entity.type
_entity.pdbx_description
1 polymer ?
#
loop_
_entity_poly.entity_id
_entity_poly.type
_entity_poly.pdbx_seq_one_letter_code
_entity_poly.pdbx_strand_id
1 'polypeptide(L)' 'MNEERDLDQYESIMARLEEIVKLLETGRAPLGESLRLYQEAKSLSQRANQLLERAESLMGTPKPQEA' A
#
# COMPACT_ATOMS: atom_id res chain seq x y z
N MET A 1 -21.54 -2.66 -0.86
CA MET A 1 -20.08 -2.51 -1.05
C MET A 1 -19.90 -1.51 -2.17
N ASN A 2 -19.09 -0.46 -1.96
CA ASN A 2 -18.83 0.52 -3.02
C ASN A 2 -17.45 0.21 -3.59
N GLU A 3 -17.38 -0.66 -4.59
CA GLU A 3 -16.14 -1.05 -5.28
C GLU A 3 -15.38 0.17 -5.81
N GLU A 4 -16.11 1.20 -6.27
CA GLU A 4 -15.56 2.50 -6.67
C GLU A 4 -14.83 3.21 -5.53
N ARG A 5 -15.36 3.15 -4.30
CA ARG A 5 -14.69 3.73 -3.12
C ARG A 5 -13.44 2.95 -2.73
N ASP A 6 -13.48 1.62 -2.85
CA ASP A 6 -12.31 0.78 -2.55
C ASP A 6 -11.21 0.99 -3.60
N LEU A 7 -11.57 1.22 -4.87
CA LEU A 7 -10.66 1.62 -5.94
C LEU A 7 -10.01 2.98 -5.65
N ASP A 8 -10.80 4.01 -5.35
CA ASP A 8 -10.28 5.34 -5.00
C ASP A 8 -9.30 5.29 -3.81
N GLN A 9 -9.61 4.47 -2.81
CA GLN A 9 -8.73 4.27 -1.65
C GLN A 9 -7.43 3.56 -2.04
N TYR A 10 -7.51 2.55 -2.91
CA TYR A 10 -6.33 1.83 -3.39
C TYR A 10 -5.41 2.78 -4.18
N GLU A 11 -5.95 3.53 -5.15
CA GLU A 11 -5.20 4.50 -5.94
C GLU A 11 -4.55 5.58 -5.06
N SER A 12 -5.28 6.09 -4.06
CA SER A 12 -4.71 7.05 -3.11
C SER A 12 -3.58 6.46 -2.27
N ILE A 13 -3.69 5.20 -1.85
CA ILE A 13 -2.64 4.50 -1.11
C ILE A 13 -1.40 4.32 -2.00
N MET A 14 -1.60 3.90 -3.25
CA MET A 14 -0.51 3.70 -4.20
C MET A 14 0.23 5.00 -4.52
N ALA A 15 -0.50 6.10 -4.77
CA ALA A 15 0.10 7.41 -5.00
C ALA A 15 0.98 7.86 -3.82
N ARG A 16 0.53 7.63 -2.57
CA ARG A 16 1.32 7.96 -1.39
C ARG A 16 2.53 7.05 -1.21
N LEU A 17 2.41 5.75 -1.50
CA LEU A 17 3.53 4.82 -1.48
C LEU A 17 4.62 5.25 -2.49
N GLU A 18 4.25 5.63 -3.70
CA GLU A 18 5.20 6.13 -4.70
C GLU A 18 5.92 7.40 -4.24
N GLU A 19 5.21 8.33 -3.60
CA GLU A 19 5.82 9.53 -3.02
C GLU A 19 6.85 9.17 -1.93
N ILE A 20 6.51 8.24 -1.03
CA ILE A 20 7.41 7.77 0.01
C ILE A 20 8.66 7.10 -0.60
N VAL A 21 8.49 6.26 -1.63
CA VAL A 21 9.61 5.62 -2.34
C VAL A 21 10.53 6.69 -2.93
N LYS A 22 9.99 7.68 -3.65
CA LYS A 22 10.77 8.79 -4.22
C LYS A 22 11.56 9.53 -3.15
N LEU A 23 10.97 9.79 -1.98
CA LEU A 23 11.65 10.47 -0.86
C LEU A 23 12.79 9.62 -0.28
N LEU A 24 12.56 8.33 -0.07
CA LEU A 24 13.56 7.39 0.46
C LEU A 24 14.70 7.15 -0.52
N GLU A 25 14.41 7.02 -1.82
CA GLU A 25 15.39 6.83 -2.89
C GLU A 25 16.38 7.98 -3.01
N THR A 26 16.02 9.19 -2.58
CA THR A 26 16.96 10.31 -2.54
C THR A 26 18.16 10.05 -1.63
N GLY A 27 17.99 9.20 -0.60
CA GLY A 27 18.99 8.93 0.43
C GLY A 27 19.35 10.14 1.31
N ARG A 28 18.60 11.24 1.21
CA ARG A 28 18.90 12.52 1.92
C ARG A 28 18.10 12.71 3.20
N ALA A 29 17.03 11.93 3.40
CA ALA A 29 16.22 12.00 4.60
C ALA A 29 17.05 11.59 5.84
N PRO A 30 17.07 12.39 6.92
CA PRO A 30 17.66 12.00 8.19
C PRO A 30 17.05 10.69 8.70
N LEU A 31 17.81 9.90 9.47
CA LEU A 31 17.37 8.59 9.95
C LEU A 31 15.97 8.60 10.59
N GLY A 32 15.68 9.60 11.42
CA GLY A 32 14.36 9.73 12.06
C GLY A 32 13.22 9.94 11.07
N GLU A 33 13.45 10.69 10.00
CA GLU A 33 12.49 10.90 8.92
C GLU A 33 12.34 9.64 8.06
N SER A 34 13.45 8.99 7.71
CA SER A 34 13.45 7.71 6.98
C SER A 34 12.67 6.62 7.73
N LEU A 35 12.80 6.56 9.06
CA LEU A 35 12.02 5.62 9.89
C LEU A 35 10.53 5.93 9.88
N ARG A 36 10.14 7.22 9.90
CA ARG A 36 8.73 7.61 9.83
C ARG A 36 8.13 7.28 8.46
N LEU A 37 8.84 7.60 7.38
CA LEU A 37 8.45 7.25 6.01
C LEU A 37 8.29 5.73 5.85
N TYR A 38 9.24 4.95 6.37
CA TYR A 38 9.16 3.49 6.36
C TYR A 38 7.93 2.95 7.11
N GLN A 39 7.65 3.47 8.32
CA GLN A 39 6.49 3.05 9.10
C GLN A 39 5.17 3.37 8.39
N GLU A 40 5.09 4.55 7.78
CA GLU A 40 3.94 4.95 6.98
C GLU A 40 3.75 4.01 5.78
N ALA A 41 4.80 3.77 5.01
CA ALA A 41 4.77 2.85 3.88
C ALA A 41 4.32 1.44 4.30
N LYS A 42 4.83 0.92 5.41
CA LYS A 42 4.42 -0.40 5.93
C LYS A 42 2.92 -0.47 6.22
N SER A 43 2.36 0.56 6.84
CA SER A 43 0.92 0.63 7.13
C SER A 43 0.09 0.74 5.85
N LEU A 44 0.53 1.56 4.89
CA LEU A 44 -0.11 1.73 3.59
C LEU A 44 -0.13 0.43 2.79
N SER A 45 1.01 -0.28 2.71
CA SER A 45 1.10 -1.57 2.02
C SER A 45 0.17 -2.62 2.63
N GLN A 46 0.05 -2.67 3.96
CA GLN A 46 -0.92 -3.55 4.63
C GLN A 46 -2.37 -3.22 4.22
N ARG A 47 -2.73 -1.94 4.15
CA ARG A 47 -4.07 -1.51 3.74
C ARG A 47 -4.35 -1.79 2.26
N ALA A 48 -3.38 -1.57 1.38
CA ALA A 48 -3.48 -1.94 -0.04
C ALA A 48 -3.77 -3.44 -0.20
N ASN A 49 -3.01 -4.28 0.51
CA ASN A 49 -3.22 -5.73 0.49
C ASN A 49 -4.61 -6.14 0.98
N GLN A 50 -5.15 -5.49 2.01
CA GLN A 50 -6.51 -5.75 2.48
C GLN A 50 -7.60 -5.37 1.47
N LEU A 51 -7.38 -4.31 0.68
CA LEU A 51 -8.31 -3.93 -0.40
C LEU A 51 -8.26 -4.97 -1.53
N LEU A 52 -7.06 -5.41 -1.91
CA LEU A 52 -6.87 -6.47 -2.91
C LEU A 52 -7.50 -7.79 -2.45
N GLU A 53 -7.29 -8.19 -1.20
CA GLU A 53 -7.92 -9.37 -0.58
C GLU A 53 -9.44 -9.38 -0.70
N ARG A 54 -10.07 -8.21 -0.48
CA ARG A 54 -11.52 -8.07 -0.61
C ARG A 54 -11.95 -8.21 -2.06
N ALA A 55 -11.23 -7.58 -2.99
CA ALA A 55 -11.51 -7.70 -4.42
C ALA A 55 -11.36 -9.16 -4.92
N GLU A 56 -10.28 -9.84 -4.55
CA GLU A 56 -10.05 -11.26 -4.86
C GLU A 56 -11.15 -12.17 -4.30
N SER A 57 -11.60 -11.90 -3.07
CA SER A 57 -12.69 -12.66 -2.42
C SER A 57 -14.01 -12.53 -3.17
N LEU A 58 -14.28 -11.37 -3.77
CA LEU A 58 -15.47 -11.16 -4.62
C LEU A 58 -15.36 -11.92 -5.95
N MET A 59 -14.14 -12.04 -6.50
CA MET A 59 -13.88 -12.74 -7.76
C MET A 59 -13.71 -14.27 -7.60
N GLY A 60 -13.67 -14.78 -6.37
CA GLY A 60 -13.47 -16.21 -6.08
C GLY A 60 -12.07 -16.72 -6.47
N THR A 61 -11.09 -15.83 -6.63
CA THR A 61 -9.72 -16.19 -6.97
C THR A 61 -8.96 -16.61 -5.72
N PRO A 62 -8.49 -17.87 -5.60
CA PRO A 62 -7.73 -18.31 -4.44
C PRO A 62 -6.34 -17.65 -4.45
N LYS A 63 -5.87 -17.21 -3.28
CA LYS A 63 -4.52 -16.69 -3.14
C LYS A 63 -3.47 -17.75 -3.50
N PRO A 64 -2.39 -17.40 -4.22
CA PRO A 64 -1.20 -18.23 -4.25
C PRO A 64 -0.73 -18.43 -2.81
N GLN A 65 -0.63 -19.67 -2.35
CA GLN A 65 0.06 -19.97 -1.10
C GLN A 65 1.54 -19.69 -1.35
N GLU A 66 2.07 -18.60 -0.80
CA GLU A 66 3.51 -18.40 -0.71
C GLU A 66 4.06 -19.51 0.20
N ALA A 67 4.85 -20.40 -0.42
CA ALA A 67 5.52 -21.53 0.22
C ALA A 67 6.86 -21.12 0.86
#